data_AF-A0A448ZV58-F1
#
_entry.id   AF-A0A448ZV58-F1
#
_cell.length_a   1.000
_cell.length_b   1.000
_cell.length_c   1.000
_cell.angle_alpha   90.00
_cell.angle_beta   90.00
_cell.angle_gamma   90.00
#
_symmetry.space_group_name_H-M   'P 1'
#
loop_
_entity.id
_entity.type
_entity.pdbx_description
1 polymer ?
#
loop_
_entity_poly.entity_id
_entity_poly.type
_entity_poly.pdbx_seq_one_letter_code
_entity_poly.pdbx_strand_id
1 'polypeptide(L)'
;MKLDNNNNENNNNKSNESKVTSTNKHNLSFDEILKKAKRKKILLWTTTPILIGGSLAGTIYFVYKNNISYEKESISLKQFEKICNNVELYSAWDVAQNASEIIDSYNFSKQNKLFDINDFINLYIKNNIDFNTGKKILLNYLDLELSKDKNENELDITFEITLNKNFIKGELDAKKNKKYYKKITKTVVINEYAENFNTEEFKKLWSEKYDAEIKAILRKRAPGEEITDQNGTKWFASETFRKEVWDWILKIFKEAKIFPDIYPEDKYDIFPYIPEFYENEKSGLNNEIINPYPNPDSTNPDILNKYKLNEYAYVNWNNKKNLNYLTIDYIYHSKTSITKSKPRRIILTIVGI
;
A
#
# COMPACT_ATOMS: atom_id res chain seq x y z
N MET A 1 81.77 17.70 -48.23
CA MET A 1 82.27 16.37 -48.63
C MET A 1 81.93 15.39 -47.50
N LYS A 2 81.58 14.15 -47.85
CA LYS A 2 81.07 13.09 -46.97
C LYS A 2 81.72 12.94 -45.58
N LEU A 3 80.87 12.49 -44.61
CA LEU A 3 81.11 11.56 -43.47
C LEU A 3 82.03 12.09 -42.34
N ASP A 4 81.79 11.91 -41.03
CA ASP A 4 81.20 10.79 -40.26
C ASP A 4 80.70 11.22 -38.84
N ASN A 5 79.74 10.43 -38.33
CA ASN A 5 79.44 9.95 -36.96
C ASN A 5 79.43 10.81 -35.66
N ASN A 6 78.36 10.51 -34.89
CA ASN A 6 78.20 10.45 -33.42
C ASN A 6 78.23 11.80 -32.65
N ASN A 7 77.39 12.07 -31.63
CA ASN A 7 76.61 11.24 -30.71
C ASN A 7 75.57 12.08 -29.96
N ASN A 8 74.55 11.39 -29.41
CA ASN A 8 73.55 11.75 -28.39
C ASN A 8 73.73 13.03 -27.54
N GLU A 9 72.62 13.75 -27.29
CA GLU A 9 71.93 13.76 -25.99
C GLU A 9 70.60 14.56 -25.96
N ASN A 10 69.58 13.89 -25.40
CA ASN A 10 68.55 14.36 -24.45
C ASN A 10 67.45 15.40 -24.78
N ASN A 11 66.22 14.87 -24.61
CA ASN A 11 65.09 15.35 -23.81
C ASN A 11 63.97 16.23 -24.42
N ASN A 12 62.76 15.66 -24.31
CA ASN A 12 61.43 16.26 -24.06
C ASN A 12 60.84 17.13 -25.20
N ASN A 13 59.55 17.11 -25.56
CA ASN A 13 58.32 16.73 -24.86
C ASN A 13 57.19 16.65 -25.91
N LYS A 14 56.23 15.74 -25.68
CA LYS A 14 54.79 15.79 -25.99
C LYS A 14 54.29 16.17 -27.40
N SER A 15 53.62 15.22 -28.05
CA SER A 15 52.40 15.48 -28.82
C SER A 15 51.27 14.52 -28.39
N ASN A 16 50.12 15.11 -28.06
CA ASN A 16 48.89 14.44 -27.65
C ASN A 16 48.13 13.94 -28.89
N GLU A 17 47.82 12.65 -28.95
CA GLU A 17 46.75 12.12 -29.80
C GLU A 17 45.42 12.11 -29.03
N SER A 18 44.48 12.93 -29.48
CA SER A 18 43.09 12.94 -29.05
C SER A 18 42.31 11.81 -29.74
N LYS A 19 42.09 10.71 -29.01
CA LYS A 19 41.27 9.59 -29.46
C LYS A 19 39.79 9.87 -29.17
N VAL A 20 39.03 10.12 -30.23
CA VAL A 20 37.56 10.08 -30.24
C VAL A 20 37.10 8.70 -29.75
N THR A 21 36.29 8.66 -28.69
CA THR A 21 35.49 7.47 -28.34
C THR A 21 34.06 7.88 -28.04
N SER A 22 33.19 7.63 -29.02
CA SER A 22 31.74 7.55 -28.83
C SER A 22 31.42 6.42 -27.87
N THR A 23 30.91 6.73 -26.68
CA THR A 23 30.36 5.72 -25.78
C THR A 23 28.85 5.64 -25.97
N ASN A 24 28.41 4.54 -26.59
CA ASN A 24 27.03 4.08 -26.62
C ASN A 24 26.48 4.00 -25.18
N LYS A 25 25.44 4.80 -24.89
CA LYS A 25 24.66 4.71 -23.65
C LYS A 25 23.79 3.46 -23.70
N HIS A 26 24.18 2.41 -22.96
CA HIS A 26 23.35 1.24 -22.74
C HIS A 26 22.12 1.61 -21.88
N ASN A 27 20.92 1.50 -22.48
CA ASN A 27 19.67 1.40 -21.74
C ASN A 27 19.64 0.04 -21.04
N LEU A 28 19.90 0.01 -19.74
CA LEU A 28 19.80 -1.22 -18.94
C LEU A 28 18.33 -1.56 -18.70
N SER A 29 17.96 -2.82 -18.88
CA SER A 29 16.60 -3.29 -18.61
C SER A 29 16.35 -3.43 -17.10
N PHE A 30 15.08 -3.46 -16.70
CA PHE A 30 14.66 -3.61 -15.30
C PHE A 30 15.24 -4.88 -14.65
N ASP A 31 15.36 -5.97 -15.40
CA ASP A 31 15.91 -7.24 -14.94
C ASP A 31 17.42 -7.14 -14.60
N GLU A 32 18.16 -6.30 -15.33
CA GLU A 32 19.57 -6.06 -15.08
C GLU A 32 19.80 -5.21 -13.83
N ILE A 33 18.88 -4.28 -13.55
CA ILE A 33 18.87 -3.45 -12.34
C ILE A 33 18.57 -4.33 -11.10
N LEU A 34 17.59 -5.22 -11.19
CA LEU A 34 17.26 -6.20 -10.15
C LEU A 34 18.42 -7.18 -9.87
N LYS A 35 19.09 -7.66 -10.91
CA LYS A 35 20.31 -8.49 -10.78
C LYS A 35 21.47 -7.76 -10.11
N LYS A 36 21.68 -6.47 -10.42
CA LYS A 36 22.72 -5.65 -9.78
C LYS A 36 22.40 -5.34 -8.31
N ALA A 37 21.13 -5.09 -7.99
CA ALA A 37 20.67 -4.88 -6.61
C ALA A 37 20.87 -6.13 -5.74
N LYS A 38 20.64 -7.35 -6.28
CA LYS A 38 20.92 -8.61 -5.57
C LYS A 38 22.40 -8.84 -5.24
N ARG A 39 23.34 -8.29 -6.03
CA ARG A 39 24.80 -8.48 -5.83
C ARG A 39 25.40 -7.56 -4.76
N LYS A 40 24.75 -6.45 -4.41
CA LYS A 40 25.11 -5.65 -3.23
C LYS A 40 24.13 -6.00 -2.12
N LYS A 41 24.54 -6.82 -1.15
CA LYS A 41 23.80 -7.08 0.11
C LYS A 41 23.65 -5.78 0.92
N ILE A 42 22.84 -4.86 0.45
CA ILE A 42 22.48 -3.63 1.15
C ILE A 42 20.99 -3.73 1.46
N LEU A 43 20.72 -3.95 2.75
CA LEU A 43 19.48 -3.68 3.50
C LEU A 43 18.31 -3.15 2.64
N LEU A 44 17.57 -4.06 2.00
CA LEU A 44 16.28 -3.76 1.37
C LEU A 44 15.12 -4.58 1.94
N TRP A 45 15.39 -5.40 2.97
CA TRP A 45 14.45 -6.38 3.52
C TRP A 45 13.86 -6.02 4.90
N THR A 46 13.84 -4.74 5.29
CA THR A 46 13.22 -4.33 6.59
C THR A 46 12.16 -3.24 6.48
N THR A 47 11.62 -2.98 5.29
CA THR A 47 10.55 -1.98 5.12
C THR A 47 9.43 -2.51 4.24
N THR A 48 8.60 -3.36 4.88
CA THR A 48 7.13 -3.47 4.73
C THR A 48 6.59 -4.18 3.47
N PRO A 49 5.85 -5.31 3.63
CA PRO A 49 4.94 -5.78 2.61
C PRO A 49 3.66 -4.92 2.59
N ILE A 50 3.34 -4.42 1.40
CA ILE A 50 1.99 -4.06 0.91
C ILE A 50 1.28 -2.85 1.55
N LEU A 51 1.69 -1.67 1.11
CA LEU A 51 0.79 -0.53 0.88
C LEU A 51 1.06 0.00 -0.54
N ILE A 52 0.62 -0.78 -1.54
CA ILE A 52 0.58 -0.34 -2.93
C ILE A 52 -0.62 0.61 -3.04
N GLY A 53 -0.34 1.89 -3.19
CA GLY A 53 -1.32 2.97 -3.35
C GLY A 53 -0.70 4.36 -3.18
N GLY A 54 0.12 4.55 -2.14
CA GLY A 54 0.75 5.85 -1.84
C GLY A 54 2.28 5.87 -1.81
N SER A 55 2.93 4.70 -1.84
CA SER A 55 4.36 4.56 -1.52
C SER A 55 5.32 4.67 -2.70
N LEU A 56 4.83 4.81 -3.93
CA LEU A 56 5.67 4.86 -5.13
C LEU A 56 6.60 6.08 -5.11
N ALA A 57 6.15 7.27 -4.69
CA ALA A 57 6.99 8.47 -4.67
C ALA A 57 8.21 8.35 -3.71
N GLY A 58 8.04 7.68 -2.57
CA GLY A 58 9.08 7.54 -1.54
C GLY A 58 10.17 6.52 -1.90
N THR A 59 9.80 5.36 -2.45
CA THR A 59 10.77 4.35 -2.93
C THR A 59 11.49 4.81 -4.20
N ILE A 60 10.81 5.56 -5.07
CA ILE A 60 11.40 6.19 -6.26
C ILE A 60 12.48 7.20 -5.88
N TYR A 61 12.29 8.00 -4.82
CA TYR A 61 13.27 8.98 -4.35
C TYR A 61 14.61 8.34 -3.92
N PHE A 62 14.56 7.22 -3.19
CA PHE A 62 15.76 6.61 -2.58
C PHE A 62 16.63 5.80 -3.54
N VAL A 63 16.03 5.01 -4.44
CA VAL A 63 16.79 4.17 -5.39
C VAL A 63 17.45 5.02 -6.48
N TYR A 64 16.82 6.14 -6.82
CA TYR A 64 17.17 6.90 -8.00
C TYR A 64 18.16 8.04 -7.75
N LYS A 65 18.07 8.73 -6.60
CA LYS A 65 18.98 9.82 -6.20
C LYS A 65 20.45 9.38 -6.15
N ASN A 66 20.71 8.09 -5.95
CA ASN A 66 22.05 7.57 -5.69
C ASN A 66 22.79 6.97 -6.89
N ASN A 67 22.23 6.91 -8.12
CA ASN A 67 22.89 6.12 -9.17
C ASN A 67 22.99 6.65 -10.61
N ILE A 68 22.22 7.62 -11.11
CA ILE A 68 22.32 8.01 -12.54
C ILE A 68 22.06 9.50 -12.76
N SER A 69 22.99 10.20 -13.42
CA SER A 69 22.72 11.49 -14.09
C SER A 69 22.04 11.19 -15.43
N TYR A 70 20.78 11.58 -15.57
CA TYR A 70 19.99 11.38 -16.78
C TYR A 70 19.38 12.72 -17.20
N GLU A 71 19.16 12.86 -18.49
CA GLU A 71 18.47 14.02 -19.04
C GLU A 71 16.96 13.86 -18.81
N LYS A 72 16.34 14.85 -18.16
CA LYS A 72 14.90 14.83 -17.91
C LYS A 72 14.14 14.96 -19.23
N GLU A 73 13.23 14.01 -19.48
CA GLU A 73 12.25 14.11 -20.57
C GLU A 73 11.45 15.42 -20.40
N SER A 74 11.12 16.05 -21.53
CA SER A 74 10.31 17.27 -21.56
C SER A 74 8.86 16.92 -21.84
N ILE A 75 7.92 17.58 -21.16
CA ILE A 75 6.49 17.42 -21.42
C ILE A 75 5.85 18.79 -21.72
N SER A 76 4.98 18.82 -22.73
CA SER A 76 4.13 19.98 -23.03
C SER A 76 2.93 20.06 -22.09
N LEU A 77 2.33 21.26 -21.98
CA LEU A 77 1.12 21.45 -21.18
C LEU A 77 -0.04 20.56 -21.65
N LYS A 78 -0.24 20.42 -22.97
CA LYS A 78 -1.29 19.59 -23.56
C LYS A 78 -1.12 18.10 -23.20
N GLN A 79 0.12 17.61 -23.18
CA GLN A 79 0.40 16.24 -22.75
C GLN A 79 0.15 16.06 -21.25
N PHE A 80 0.55 17.03 -20.42
CA PHE A 80 0.26 17.02 -18.98
C PHE A 80 -1.25 16.97 -18.71
N GLU A 81 -2.03 17.82 -19.36
CA GLU A 81 -3.49 17.84 -19.21
C GLU A 81 -4.14 16.52 -19.64
N LYS A 82 -3.66 15.92 -20.75
CA LYS A 82 -4.11 14.61 -21.20
C LYS A 82 -3.84 13.52 -20.15
N ILE A 83 -2.65 13.51 -19.55
CA ILE A 83 -2.32 12.57 -18.47
C ILE A 83 -3.26 12.79 -17.28
N CYS A 84 -3.45 14.04 -16.86
CA CYS A 84 -4.30 14.35 -15.71
C CYS A 84 -5.76 13.91 -15.90
N ASN A 85 -6.31 14.06 -17.10
CA ASN A 85 -7.68 13.65 -17.43
C ASN A 85 -7.87 12.13 -17.37
N ASN A 86 -6.82 11.37 -17.67
CA ASN A 86 -6.84 9.92 -17.68
C ASN A 86 -6.61 9.29 -16.30
N VAL A 87 -6.29 10.09 -15.27
CA VAL A 87 -6.18 9.57 -13.90
C VAL A 87 -7.55 9.18 -13.40
N GLU A 88 -7.75 7.92 -13.09
CA GLU A 88 -8.97 7.36 -12.54
C GLU A 88 -8.77 6.95 -11.10
N LEU A 89 -9.84 7.07 -10.30
CA LEU A 89 -9.91 6.59 -8.93
C LEU A 89 -10.95 5.48 -8.86
N TYR A 90 -10.67 4.46 -8.06
CA TYR A 90 -11.57 3.33 -7.84
C TYR A 90 -11.37 2.78 -6.42
N SER A 91 -12.40 2.11 -5.87
CA SER A 91 -12.28 1.47 -4.56
C SER A 91 -11.12 0.47 -4.54
N ALA A 92 -10.33 0.48 -3.48
CA ALA A 92 -9.11 -0.30 -3.37
C ALA A 92 -9.35 -1.81 -3.32
N TRP A 93 -10.43 -2.20 -2.65
CA TRP A 93 -10.83 -3.55 -2.26
C TRP A 93 -12.37 -3.62 -2.23
N ASP A 94 -12.95 -4.80 -2.01
CA ASP A 94 -14.33 -4.90 -1.52
C ASP A 94 -14.32 -4.49 -0.03
N VAL A 95 -14.11 -3.20 0.18
CA VAL A 95 -14.13 -2.56 1.49
C VAL A 95 -15.48 -2.87 2.12
N ALA A 96 -15.42 -3.35 3.36
CA ALA A 96 -16.57 -3.78 4.15
C ALA A 96 -17.43 -2.63 4.67
N GLN A 97 -16.95 -1.40 4.50
CA GLN A 97 -17.55 -0.18 5.02
C GLN A 97 -18.14 0.65 3.88
N ASN A 98 -19.28 1.29 4.15
CA ASN A 98 -19.91 2.24 3.22
C ASN A 98 -19.18 3.61 3.24
N ALA A 99 -19.56 4.51 2.33
CA ALA A 99 -18.95 5.84 2.22
C ALA A 99 -19.17 6.69 3.47
N SER A 100 -20.33 6.60 4.14
CA SER A 100 -20.60 7.36 5.37
C SER A 100 -19.64 6.98 6.50
N GLU A 101 -19.40 5.69 6.69
CA GLU A 101 -18.48 5.16 7.72
C GLU A 101 -17.03 5.59 7.48
N ILE A 102 -16.61 5.62 6.21
CA ILE A 102 -15.29 6.12 5.81
C ILE A 102 -15.17 7.62 6.13
N ILE A 103 -16.24 8.40 5.92
CA ILE A 103 -16.26 9.84 6.20
C ILE A 103 -16.25 10.14 7.69
N ASP A 104 -16.96 9.37 8.50
CA ASP A 104 -16.89 9.50 9.96
C ASP A 104 -15.46 9.23 10.46
N SER A 105 -14.83 8.17 9.94
CA SER A 105 -13.42 7.84 10.22
C SER A 105 -12.45 8.93 9.74
N TYR A 106 -12.71 9.53 8.58
CA TYR A 106 -11.92 10.63 8.01
C TYR A 106 -12.00 11.88 8.88
N ASN A 107 -13.22 12.32 9.22
CA ASN A 107 -13.47 13.50 10.05
C ASN A 107 -12.86 13.35 11.44
N PHE A 108 -12.93 12.15 12.01
CA PHE A 108 -12.26 11.83 13.26
C PHE A 108 -10.73 11.93 13.11
N SER A 109 -10.16 11.24 12.12
CA SER A 109 -8.71 11.19 11.90
C SER A 109 -8.11 12.57 11.59
N LYS A 110 -8.84 13.43 10.87
CA LYS A 110 -8.45 14.79 10.48
C LYS A 110 -8.19 15.71 11.68
N GLN A 111 -8.73 15.40 12.86
CA GLN A 111 -8.47 16.14 14.10
C GLN A 111 -7.06 15.89 14.67
N ASN A 112 -6.38 14.84 14.21
CA ASN A 112 -5.04 14.48 14.69
C ASN A 112 -3.94 15.28 13.98
N LYS A 113 -2.98 15.82 14.75
CA LYS A 113 -1.85 16.60 14.20
C LYS A 113 -0.93 15.80 13.27
N LEU A 114 -0.89 14.48 13.41
CA LEU A 114 -0.05 13.59 12.58
C LEU A 114 -0.80 12.99 11.39
N PHE A 115 -2.07 13.38 11.19
CA PHE A 115 -2.89 12.87 10.11
C PHE A 115 -2.28 13.15 8.73
N ASP A 116 -2.23 12.11 7.90
CA ASP A 116 -1.80 12.20 6.51
C ASP A 116 -2.96 11.74 5.62
N ILE A 117 -3.57 12.69 4.90
CA ILE A 117 -4.71 12.45 4.03
C ILE A 117 -4.39 11.46 2.91
N ASN A 118 -3.15 11.45 2.42
CA ASN A 118 -2.77 10.53 1.36
C ASN A 118 -2.69 9.12 1.90
N ASP A 119 -2.08 8.94 3.08
CA ASP A 119 -2.04 7.63 3.73
C ASP A 119 -3.47 7.14 4.01
N PHE A 120 -4.35 8.00 4.50
CA PHE A 120 -5.76 7.66 4.76
C PHE A 120 -6.50 7.22 3.50
N ILE A 121 -6.55 8.07 2.47
CA ILE A 121 -7.35 7.79 1.26
C ILE A 121 -6.82 6.56 0.54
N ASN A 122 -5.51 6.30 0.55
CA ASN A 122 -4.92 5.12 -0.09
C ASN A 122 -5.29 3.78 0.57
N LEU A 123 -5.88 3.79 1.78
CA LEU A 123 -6.49 2.61 2.40
C LEU A 123 -7.73 2.16 1.64
N TYR A 124 -8.54 3.12 1.21
CA TYR A 124 -9.87 2.90 0.62
C TYR A 124 -9.87 3.04 -0.90
N ILE A 125 -8.94 3.82 -1.45
CA ILE A 125 -8.96 4.25 -2.86
C ILE A 125 -7.65 3.88 -3.54
N LYS A 126 -7.77 3.40 -4.78
CA LYS A 126 -6.67 3.16 -5.70
C LYS A 126 -6.80 4.08 -6.89
N ASN A 127 -5.72 4.16 -7.64
CA ASN A 127 -5.66 4.92 -8.87
C ASN A 127 -4.93 4.10 -9.95
N ASN A 128 -5.17 4.46 -11.21
CA ASN A 128 -4.57 3.81 -12.37
C ASN A 128 -3.17 4.37 -12.71
N ILE A 129 -2.51 5.11 -11.80
CA ILE A 129 -1.19 5.70 -12.05
C ILE A 129 -0.15 4.59 -11.99
N ASP A 130 0.26 4.13 -13.16
CA ASP A 130 1.36 3.20 -13.32
C ASP A 130 2.73 3.87 -13.11
N PHE A 131 3.79 3.07 -13.18
CA PHE A 131 5.15 3.56 -13.01
C PHE A 131 5.53 4.65 -14.02
N ASN A 132 5.12 4.52 -15.28
CA ASN A 132 5.45 5.47 -16.33
C ASN A 132 4.74 6.82 -16.12
N THR A 133 3.50 6.76 -15.64
CA THR A 133 2.69 7.93 -15.33
C THR A 133 3.17 8.60 -14.05
N GLY A 134 3.50 7.83 -13.00
CA GLY A 134 4.04 8.34 -11.73
C GLY A 134 5.44 8.96 -11.85
N LYS A 135 6.21 8.60 -12.88
CA LYS A 135 7.41 9.36 -13.26
C LYS A 135 7.09 10.76 -13.76
N LYS A 136 5.92 10.96 -14.38
CA LYS A 136 5.55 12.23 -15.02
C LYS A 136 4.79 13.16 -14.10
N ILE A 137 3.93 12.60 -13.25
CA ILE A 137 3.05 13.36 -12.38
C ILE A 137 3.14 12.89 -10.93
N LEU A 138 2.76 13.78 -10.02
CA LEU A 138 2.53 13.50 -8.61
C LEU A 138 1.06 13.81 -8.30
N LEU A 139 0.37 12.86 -7.67
CA LEU A 139 -0.99 13.03 -7.17
C LEU A 139 -0.93 13.25 -5.67
N ASN A 140 -1.58 14.31 -5.18
CA ASN A 140 -1.78 14.57 -3.76
C ASN A 140 -3.28 14.73 -3.51
N TYR A 141 -3.82 13.94 -2.60
CA TYR A 141 -5.20 14.13 -2.15
C TYR A 141 -5.30 15.37 -1.25
N LEU A 142 -6.43 16.07 -1.37
CA LEU A 142 -6.69 17.34 -0.69
C LEU A 142 -7.90 17.26 0.23
N ASP A 143 -8.94 16.53 -0.17
CA ASP A 143 -10.15 16.39 0.63
C ASP A 143 -10.94 15.12 0.28
N LEU A 144 -11.83 14.74 1.21
CA LEU A 144 -12.75 13.62 1.08
C LEU A 144 -14.10 14.01 1.67
N GLU A 145 -15.16 13.94 0.87
CA GLU A 145 -16.53 14.30 1.28
C GLU A 145 -17.53 13.23 0.81
N LEU A 146 -18.68 13.13 1.50
CA LEU A 146 -19.84 12.42 0.93
C LEU A 146 -20.31 13.16 -0.31
N SER A 147 -20.68 12.43 -1.36
CA SER A 147 -21.21 13.07 -2.57
C SER A 147 -22.50 13.84 -2.27
N LYS A 148 -22.75 14.91 -3.04
CA LYS A 148 -23.78 15.93 -2.73
C LYS A 148 -25.21 15.39 -2.63
N ASP A 149 -25.49 14.28 -3.28
CA ASP A 149 -26.79 13.61 -3.20
C ASP A 149 -26.91 12.68 -1.98
N LYS A 150 -25.89 12.64 -1.11
CA LYS A 150 -25.78 11.81 0.10
C LYS A 150 -26.08 10.33 -0.15
N ASN A 151 -25.69 9.81 -1.31
CA ASN A 151 -25.64 8.37 -1.46
C ASN A 151 -24.64 7.83 -0.43
N GLU A 152 -25.09 6.95 0.46
CA GLU A 152 -24.29 6.36 1.54
C GLU A 152 -23.10 5.56 1.01
N ASN A 153 -23.04 5.34 -0.30
CA ASN A 153 -22.01 4.58 -1.02
C ASN A 153 -21.14 5.43 -1.95
N GLU A 154 -21.24 6.77 -1.97
CA GLU A 154 -20.44 7.60 -2.88
C GLU A 154 -19.57 8.64 -2.17
N LEU A 155 -18.29 8.68 -2.55
CA LEU A 155 -17.29 9.62 -2.05
C LEU A 155 -16.83 10.58 -3.14
N ASP A 156 -16.91 11.88 -2.86
CA ASP A 156 -16.25 12.91 -3.65
C ASP A 156 -14.82 13.11 -3.15
N ILE A 157 -13.84 12.78 -3.99
CA ILE A 157 -12.42 12.85 -3.66
C ILE A 157 -11.81 14.03 -4.41
N THR A 158 -11.32 15.01 -3.67
CA THR A 158 -10.61 16.14 -4.23
C THR A 158 -9.10 15.92 -4.15
N PHE A 159 -8.40 16.07 -5.27
CA PHE A 159 -6.96 15.90 -5.36
C PHE A 159 -6.34 16.89 -6.34
N GLU A 160 -5.03 17.08 -6.22
CA GLU A 160 -4.23 17.82 -7.18
C GLU A 160 -3.21 16.92 -7.85
N ILE A 161 -2.93 17.24 -9.11
CA ILE A 161 -1.88 16.63 -9.90
C ILE A 161 -0.86 17.72 -10.24
N THR A 162 0.40 17.44 -9.99
CA THR A 162 1.53 18.30 -10.33
C THR A 162 2.57 17.57 -11.15
N LEU A 163 3.46 18.30 -11.83
CA LEU A 163 4.59 17.69 -12.51
C LEU A 163 5.56 17.06 -11.50
N ASN A 164 5.99 15.83 -11.76
CA ASN A 164 7.10 15.23 -11.04
C ASN A 164 8.44 15.80 -11.53
N LYS A 165 8.79 16.97 -11.01
CA LYS A 165 10.01 17.73 -11.38
C LYS A 165 11.31 16.98 -11.13
N ASN A 166 11.27 15.90 -10.34
CA ASN A 166 12.44 15.05 -10.16
C ASN A 166 12.83 14.38 -11.48
N PHE A 167 11.84 14.00 -12.31
CA PHE A 167 12.00 13.18 -13.53
C PHE A 167 11.73 13.89 -14.84
N ILE A 168 10.80 14.84 -14.85
CA ILE A 168 10.35 15.53 -16.05
C ILE A 168 10.61 17.03 -15.90
N LYS A 169 10.90 17.70 -17.02
CA LYS A 169 10.87 19.16 -17.14
C LYS A 169 9.64 19.58 -17.94
N GLY A 170 8.98 20.65 -17.52
CA GLY A 170 7.97 21.29 -18.38
C GLY A 170 8.67 22.02 -19.51
N GLU A 171 8.10 21.98 -20.71
CA GLU A 171 8.55 22.86 -21.80
C GLU A 171 8.46 24.32 -21.35
N LEU A 172 9.55 25.05 -21.58
CA LEU A 172 9.86 26.43 -21.15
C LEU A 172 8.64 27.29 -20.82
N ASP A 173 8.52 27.68 -19.54
CA ASP A 173 7.96 28.99 -19.20
C ASP A 173 8.48 29.47 -17.85
N ALA A 174 9.54 30.27 -17.90
CA ALA A 174 10.31 30.74 -16.75
C ALA A 174 9.57 31.77 -15.86
N LYS A 175 8.26 32.02 -16.05
CA LYS A 175 7.58 33.14 -15.37
C LYS A 175 6.27 32.85 -14.64
N LYS A 176 5.65 31.67 -14.71
CA LYS A 176 4.51 31.32 -13.81
C LYS A 176 4.47 29.83 -13.47
N ASN A 177 4.92 29.49 -12.27
CA ASN A 177 4.99 28.13 -11.68
C ASN A 177 3.66 27.34 -11.60
N LYS A 178 2.53 27.86 -12.09
CA LYS A 178 1.17 27.32 -11.90
C LYS A 178 0.61 26.52 -13.09
N LYS A 179 1.31 26.41 -14.22
CA LYS A 179 0.76 25.76 -15.44
C LYS A 179 0.63 24.23 -15.33
N TYR A 180 1.63 23.55 -14.76
CA TYR A 180 1.61 22.09 -14.59
C TYR A 180 1.01 21.70 -13.24
N TYR A 181 -0.23 22.16 -13.05
CA TYR A 181 -1.04 21.96 -11.85
C TYR A 181 -2.49 21.74 -12.30
N LYS A 182 -3.13 20.71 -11.77
CA LYS A 182 -4.56 20.52 -11.97
C LYS A 182 -5.21 20.02 -10.70
N LYS A 183 -6.23 20.73 -10.23
CA LYS A 183 -7.12 20.27 -9.16
C LYS A 183 -8.33 19.60 -9.79
N ILE A 184 -8.70 18.42 -9.30
CA ILE A 184 -9.79 17.59 -9.81
C ILE A 184 -10.58 17.07 -8.61
N THR A 185 -11.89 16.97 -8.76
CA THR A 185 -12.75 16.20 -7.86
C THR A 185 -13.36 15.07 -8.67
N LYS A 186 -13.29 13.84 -8.16
CA LYS A 186 -13.93 12.66 -8.75
C LYS A 186 -14.80 11.96 -7.73
N THR A 187 -15.97 11.52 -8.17
CA THR A 187 -16.86 10.66 -7.39
C THR A 187 -16.45 9.21 -7.56
N VAL A 188 -16.35 8.48 -6.45
CA VAL A 188 -16.04 7.05 -6.42
C VAL A 188 -17.15 6.33 -5.67
N VAL A 189 -17.70 5.28 -6.28
CA VAL A 189 -18.64 4.38 -5.64
C VAL A 189 -17.87 3.41 -4.75
N ILE A 190 -18.19 3.41 -3.46
CA ILE A 190 -17.72 2.48 -2.44
C ILE A 190 -18.79 1.40 -2.30
N ASN A 191 -18.40 0.17 -2.61
CA ASN A 191 -19.12 -1.10 -2.42
C ASN A 191 -20.60 -0.99 -1.96
N GLU A 192 -21.52 -1.30 -2.86
CA GLU A 192 -22.97 -1.28 -2.58
C GLU A 192 -23.45 -2.33 -1.55
N TYR A 193 -22.60 -3.30 -1.19
CA TYR A 193 -22.96 -4.43 -0.32
C TYR A 193 -22.08 -4.51 0.93
N ALA A 194 -21.78 -3.36 1.53
CA ALA A 194 -21.01 -3.23 2.78
C ALA A 194 -21.71 -3.90 3.98
N GLU A 195 -20.93 -4.29 4.97
CA GLU A 195 -21.42 -4.65 6.30
C GLU A 195 -22.00 -3.40 6.97
N ASN A 196 -23.06 -3.57 7.77
CA ASN A 196 -23.73 -2.44 8.40
C ASN A 196 -23.15 -2.15 9.79
N PHE A 197 -22.03 -1.43 9.84
CA PHE A 197 -21.42 -0.99 11.10
C PHE A 197 -22.14 0.22 11.72
N ASN A 198 -23.17 0.75 11.07
CA ASN A 198 -23.90 1.93 11.54
C ASN A 198 -25.23 1.61 12.25
N THR A 199 -25.51 0.34 12.54
CA THR A 199 -26.69 -0.02 13.33
C THR A 199 -26.59 0.48 14.77
N GLU A 200 -27.74 0.80 15.36
CA GLU A 200 -27.80 1.18 16.78
C GLU A 200 -27.30 0.06 17.71
N GLU A 201 -27.56 -1.20 17.34
CA GLU A 201 -27.06 -2.37 18.06
C GLU A 201 -25.53 -2.42 18.06
N PHE A 202 -24.89 -2.24 16.89
CA PHE A 202 -23.44 -2.18 16.79
C PHE A 202 -22.88 -1.03 17.63
N LYS A 203 -23.41 0.20 17.48
CA LYS A 203 -22.93 1.36 18.23
C LYS A 203 -23.00 1.15 19.74
N LYS A 204 -24.11 0.57 20.21
CA LYS A 204 -24.31 0.21 21.62
C LYS A 204 -23.25 -0.79 22.08
N LEU A 205 -23.16 -1.95 21.43
CA LEU A 205 -22.20 -3.00 21.80
C LEU A 205 -20.74 -2.53 21.70
N TRP A 206 -20.44 -1.68 20.72
CA TRP A 206 -19.12 -1.05 20.59
C TRP A 206 -18.77 -0.24 21.83
N SER A 207 -19.67 0.67 22.24
CA SER A 207 -19.46 1.57 23.38
C SER A 207 -19.42 0.84 24.73
N GLU A 208 -20.24 -0.20 24.91
CA GLU A 208 -20.39 -0.90 26.18
C GLU A 208 -19.33 -2.00 26.39
N LYS A 209 -18.80 -2.58 25.30
CA LYS A 209 -18.02 -3.82 25.35
C LYS A 209 -16.82 -3.83 24.41
N TYR A 210 -17.04 -3.73 23.09
CA TYR A 210 -15.99 -4.12 22.13
C TYR A 210 -14.81 -3.17 22.05
N ASP A 211 -15.01 -1.88 22.30
CA ASP A 211 -13.91 -0.89 22.34
C ASP A 211 -12.91 -1.22 23.46
N ALA A 212 -13.41 -1.62 24.64
CA ALA A 212 -12.56 -2.02 25.76
C ALA A 212 -11.81 -3.33 25.48
N GLU A 213 -12.50 -4.32 24.90
CA GLU A 213 -11.91 -5.62 24.54
C GLU A 213 -10.75 -5.46 23.53
N ILE A 214 -10.97 -4.73 22.44
CA ILE A 214 -9.92 -4.57 21.42
C ILE A 214 -8.73 -3.78 21.94
N LYS A 215 -8.96 -2.75 22.78
CA LYS A 215 -7.87 -2.02 23.44
C LYS A 215 -7.05 -2.91 24.35
N ALA A 216 -7.68 -3.84 25.07
CA ALA A 216 -6.95 -4.81 25.88
C ALA A 216 -6.06 -5.70 25.01
N ILE A 217 -6.56 -6.19 23.86
CA ILE A 217 -5.77 -6.98 22.89
C ILE A 217 -4.60 -6.16 22.34
N LEU A 218 -4.82 -4.89 21.97
CA LEU A 218 -3.79 -4.02 21.38
C LEU A 218 -2.72 -3.57 22.38
N ARG A 219 -3.01 -3.61 23.69
CA ARG A 219 -2.05 -3.29 24.76
C ARG A 219 -1.19 -4.48 25.20
N LYS A 220 -1.51 -5.70 24.77
CA LYS A 220 -0.69 -6.90 25.07
C LYS A 220 0.69 -6.80 24.44
N ARG A 221 1.58 -7.68 24.91
CA ARG A 221 2.95 -7.89 24.43
C ARG A 221 3.20 -9.37 24.19
N ALA A 222 4.24 -9.68 23.42
CA ALA A 222 4.62 -11.06 23.18
C ALA A 222 4.87 -11.78 24.52
N PRO A 223 4.25 -12.95 24.77
CA PRO A 223 4.39 -13.67 26.04
C PRO A 223 5.86 -14.00 26.34
N GLY A 224 6.33 -13.66 27.53
CA GLY A 224 7.73 -13.88 27.95
C GLY A 224 8.74 -12.91 27.33
N GLU A 225 8.26 -11.91 26.60
CA GLU A 225 9.04 -10.90 25.88
C GLU A 225 8.57 -9.48 26.24
N GLU A 226 7.89 -9.30 27.37
CA GLU A 226 7.23 -8.04 27.75
C GLU A 226 8.23 -6.88 27.89
N ILE A 227 9.46 -7.18 28.30
CA ILE A 227 10.54 -6.20 28.47
C ILE A 227 11.18 -5.83 27.11
N THR A 228 11.27 -6.79 26.18
CA THR A 228 11.97 -6.65 24.89
C THR A 228 11.05 -6.17 23.77
N ASP A 229 9.74 -6.39 23.90
CA ASP A 229 8.72 -6.01 22.91
C ASP A 229 8.00 -4.71 23.27
N GLN A 230 8.70 -3.68 23.77
CA GLN A 230 8.04 -2.47 24.30
C GLN A 230 7.04 -1.81 23.33
N ASN A 231 7.29 -1.91 22.02
CA ASN A 231 6.44 -1.35 20.95
C ASN A 231 5.40 -2.34 20.40
N GLY A 232 5.33 -3.57 20.91
CA GLY A 232 4.40 -4.61 20.47
C GLY A 232 4.72 -5.23 19.10
N THR A 233 5.87 -4.93 18.51
CA THR A 233 6.25 -5.42 17.18
C THR A 233 6.15 -6.94 17.06
N LYS A 234 6.60 -7.68 18.08
CA LYS A 234 6.53 -9.15 18.09
C LYS A 234 5.11 -9.62 18.32
N TRP A 235 4.38 -8.97 19.23
CA TRP A 235 2.97 -9.23 19.46
C TRP A 235 2.13 -9.09 18.19
N PHE A 236 2.23 -7.96 17.50
CA PHE A 236 1.45 -7.68 16.28
C PHE A 236 1.84 -8.57 15.10
N ALA A 237 3.03 -9.17 15.11
CA ALA A 237 3.46 -10.17 14.14
C ALA A 237 3.02 -11.62 14.51
N SER A 238 2.48 -11.85 15.70
CA SER A 238 2.16 -13.18 16.21
C SER A 238 0.81 -13.72 15.71
N GLU A 239 0.68 -15.05 15.62
CA GLU A 239 -0.61 -15.69 15.29
C GLU A 239 -1.62 -15.54 16.42
N THR A 240 -1.14 -15.52 17.68
CA THR A 240 -1.99 -15.30 18.85
C THR A 240 -2.73 -13.96 18.75
N PHE A 241 -2.03 -12.89 18.38
CA PHE A 241 -2.66 -11.59 18.14
C PHE A 241 -3.75 -11.66 17.07
N ARG A 242 -3.43 -12.27 15.92
CA ARG A 242 -4.38 -12.39 14.80
C ARG A 242 -5.62 -13.19 15.18
N LYS A 243 -5.43 -14.31 15.88
CA LYS A 243 -6.52 -15.15 16.40
C LYS A 243 -7.39 -14.41 17.41
N GLU A 244 -6.80 -13.69 18.36
CA GLU A 244 -7.58 -12.93 19.33
C GLU A 244 -8.43 -11.84 18.67
N VAL A 245 -7.86 -11.10 17.71
CA VAL A 245 -8.61 -10.11 16.93
C VAL A 245 -9.70 -10.77 16.09
N TRP A 246 -9.42 -11.93 15.53
CA TRP A 246 -10.38 -12.66 14.71
C TRP A 246 -11.56 -13.20 15.52
N ASP A 247 -11.28 -13.84 16.65
CA ASP A 247 -12.32 -14.30 17.58
C ASP A 247 -13.15 -13.12 18.10
N TRP A 248 -12.52 -11.96 18.30
CA TRP A 248 -13.20 -10.71 18.65
C TRP A 248 -14.15 -10.25 17.54
N ILE A 249 -13.69 -10.07 16.31
CA ILE A 249 -14.55 -9.58 15.22
C ILE A 249 -15.67 -10.56 14.89
N LEU A 250 -15.43 -11.88 14.98
CA LEU A 250 -16.47 -12.89 14.78
C LEU A 250 -17.62 -12.78 15.79
N LYS A 251 -17.31 -12.41 17.05
CA LYS A 251 -18.37 -12.15 18.06
C LYS A 251 -19.21 -10.96 17.65
N ILE A 252 -18.57 -9.88 17.19
CA ILE A 252 -19.27 -8.68 16.69
C ILE A 252 -20.21 -9.04 15.54
N PHE A 253 -19.73 -9.81 14.55
CA PHE A 253 -20.55 -10.23 13.41
C PHE A 253 -21.88 -10.86 13.83
N LYS A 254 -21.83 -11.76 14.83
CA LYS A 254 -22.98 -12.51 15.32
C LYS A 254 -23.87 -11.70 16.25
N GLU A 255 -23.29 -11.05 17.25
CA GLU A 255 -24.04 -10.32 18.27
C GLU A 255 -24.66 -9.03 17.69
N ALA A 256 -23.91 -8.28 16.88
CA ALA A 256 -24.39 -7.02 16.27
C ALA A 256 -25.13 -7.21 14.95
N LYS A 257 -25.24 -8.46 14.44
CA LYS A 257 -25.95 -8.82 13.20
C LYS A 257 -25.55 -7.98 11.99
N ILE A 258 -24.24 -7.80 11.80
CA ILE A 258 -23.68 -6.92 10.75
C ILE A 258 -23.41 -7.62 9.42
N PHE A 259 -23.88 -8.86 9.24
CA PHE A 259 -23.79 -9.56 7.96
C PHE A 259 -24.51 -8.77 6.85
N PRO A 260 -23.91 -8.65 5.65
CA PRO A 260 -24.57 -7.96 4.55
C PRO A 260 -25.67 -8.84 3.96
N ASP A 261 -26.70 -8.22 3.37
CA ASP A 261 -27.88 -8.92 2.82
C ASP A 261 -27.53 -10.01 1.79
N ILE A 262 -26.45 -9.82 1.04
CA ILE A 262 -25.98 -10.79 0.03
C ILE A 262 -25.27 -12.01 0.63
N TYR A 263 -24.83 -11.94 1.89
CA TYR A 263 -24.16 -13.02 2.62
C TYR A 263 -24.81 -13.23 3.99
N PRO A 264 -26.08 -13.65 4.03
CA PRO A 264 -26.79 -13.80 5.29
C PRO A 264 -26.19 -14.93 6.13
N GLU A 265 -26.18 -14.72 7.46
CA GLU A 265 -25.55 -15.60 8.44
C GLU A 265 -26.03 -17.06 8.37
N ASP A 266 -27.29 -17.30 8.04
CA ASP A 266 -27.87 -18.63 7.95
C ASP A 266 -27.28 -19.44 6.78
N LYS A 267 -26.81 -18.78 5.71
CA LYS A 267 -26.32 -19.42 4.47
C LYS A 267 -24.81 -19.37 4.30
N TYR A 268 -24.13 -18.45 4.97
CA TYR A 268 -22.70 -18.23 4.78
C TYR A 268 -21.94 -18.27 6.11
N ASP A 269 -20.74 -18.84 6.07
CA ASP A 269 -19.74 -18.73 7.11
C ASP A 269 -18.67 -17.70 6.70
N ILE A 270 -18.03 -17.09 7.68
CA ILE A 270 -16.97 -16.09 7.50
C ILE A 270 -15.62 -16.67 7.93
N PHE A 271 -14.61 -16.49 7.09
CA PHE A 271 -13.26 -17.03 7.29
C PHE A 271 -12.18 -15.96 7.07
N PRO A 272 -11.02 -16.07 7.73
CA PRO A 272 -9.86 -15.25 7.42
C PRO A 272 -9.47 -15.38 5.93
N TYR A 273 -9.10 -14.26 5.31
CA TYR A 273 -8.57 -14.28 3.95
C TYR A 273 -7.05 -14.26 3.97
N ILE A 274 -6.45 -15.33 3.44
CA ILE A 274 -5.00 -15.49 3.33
C ILE A 274 -4.66 -15.72 1.85
N PRO A 275 -4.09 -14.72 1.13
CA PRO A 275 -4.01 -14.70 -0.33
C PRO A 275 -3.47 -15.99 -0.99
N GLU A 276 -2.41 -16.57 -0.41
CA GLU A 276 -1.71 -17.72 -0.98
C GLU A 276 -2.49 -19.05 -0.91
N PHE A 277 -3.38 -19.24 0.08
CA PHE A 277 -4.25 -20.42 0.08
C PHE A 277 -5.24 -20.42 -1.08
N TYR A 278 -5.59 -19.22 -1.58
CA TYR A 278 -6.52 -19.05 -2.69
C TYR A 278 -5.86 -19.05 -4.07
N GLU A 279 -4.57 -18.72 -4.17
CA GLU A 279 -3.80 -18.86 -5.41
C GLU A 279 -3.48 -20.34 -5.73
N ASN A 280 -3.27 -21.17 -4.70
CA ASN A 280 -3.03 -22.61 -4.86
C ASN A 280 -4.30 -23.40 -5.26
N GLU A 281 -5.49 -22.94 -4.87
CA GLU A 281 -6.76 -23.54 -5.35
C GLU A 281 -6.97 -23.30 -6.85
N LYS A 282 -6.56 -22.14 -7.38
CA LYS A 282 -6.65 -21.83 -8.83
C LYS A 282 -5.70 -22.67 -9.69
N SER A 283 -4.64 -23.23 -9.11
CA SER A 283 -3.68 -24.10 -9.81
C SER A 283 -4.06 -25.58 -9.78
N GLY A 284 -5.23 -25.94 -9.23
CA GLY A 284 -5.78 -27.31 -9.28
C GLY A 284 -5.14 -28.28 -8.28
N LEU A 285 -4.42 -27.78 -7.28
CA LEU A 285 -3.82 -28.60 -6.22
C LEU A 285 -4.73 -28.62 -4.98
N ASN A 286 -5.48 -29.73 -4.87
CA ASN A 286 -6.21 -30.26 -3.72
C ASN A 286 -7.47 -29.51 -3.22
N ASN A 287 -8.62 -30.18 -3.41
CA ASN A 287 -9.95 -29.86 -2.85
C ASN A 287 -10.13 -30.35 -1.39
N GLU A 288 -9.06 -30.39 -0.59
CA GLU A 288 -9.25 -30.63 0.85
C GLU A 288 -9.66 -29.31 1.50
N ILE A 289 -10.62 -29.38 2.42
CA ILE A 289 -11.00 -28.23 3.26
C ILE A 289 -9.75 -27.84 4.05
N ILE A 290 -8.96 -26.92 3.51
CA ILE A 290 -7.78 -26.38 4.18
C ILE A 290 -8.31 -25.70 5.43
N ASN A 291 -7.88 -26.17 6.61
CA ASN A 291 -8.15 -25.48 7.86
C ASN A 291 -7.66 -24.03 7.67
N PRO A 292 -8.57 -23.03 7.67
CA PRO A 292 -8.22 -21.65 7.32
C PRO A 292 -7.34 -21.01 8.38
N TYR A 293 -7.21 -21.65 9.54
CA TYR A 293 -6.18 -21.34 10.52
C TYR A 293 -4.92 -22.11 10.18
N PRO A 294 -3.84 -21.41 9.79
CA PRO A 294 -2.57 -22.08 9.70
C PRO A 294 -2.16 -22.62 11.07
N ASN A 295 -1.63 -23.84 11.09
CA ASN A 295 -1.15 -24.45 12.32
C ASN A 295 0.06 -23.63 12.84
N PRO A 296 -0.06 -22.90 13.98
CA PRO A 296 1.05 -22.13 14.54
C PRO A 296 2.20 -23.04 15.02
N ASP A 297 1.94 -24.34 15.22
CA ASP A 297 2.93 -25.35 15.56
C ASP A 297 3.56 -26.01 14.32
N SER A 298 3.35 -25.43 13.13
CA SER A 298 4.00 -25.89 11.90
C SER A 298 5.52 -25.83 12.06
N THR A 299 6.15 -27.01 12.03
CA THR A 299 7.62 -27.14 12.02
C THR A 299 8.23 -26.85 10.65
N ASN A 300 7.41 -26.58 9.63
CA ASN A 300 7.89 -26.23 8.29
C ASN A 300 8.54 -24.83 8.30
N PRO A 301 9.86 -24.73 8.02
CA PRO A 301 10.62 -23.47 8.10
C PRO A 301 10.19 -22.42 7.07
N ASP A 302 9.65 -22.81 5.91
CA ASP A 302 9.17 -21.87 4.89
C ASP A 302 7.88 -21.19 5.35
N ILE A 303 6.97 -21.98 5.94
CA ILE A 303 5.72 -21.48 6.51
C ILE A 303 6.03 -20.53 7.70
N LEU A 304 6.99 -20.91 8.55
CA LEU A 304 7.43 -20.09 9.68
C LEU A 304 8.08 -18.76 9.23
N ASN A 305 8.87 -18.77 8.15
CA ASN A 305 9.48 -17.56 7.60
C ASN A 305 8.45 -16.59 7.01
N LYS A 306 7.42 -17.09 6.34
CA LYS A 306 6.34 -16.25 5.81
C LYS A 306 5.49 -15.60 6.91
N TYR A 307 5.27 -16.27 8.05
CA TYR A 307 4.69 -15.62 9.24
C TYR A 307 5.57 -14.49 9.77
N LYS A 308 6.89 -14.72 9.86
CA LYS A 308 7.84 -13.68 10.29
C LYS A 308 7.88 -12.48 9.34
N LEU A 309 7.63 -12.70 8.05
CA LEU A 309 7.55 -11.65 7.02
C LEU A 309 6.18 -10.99 6.93
N ASN A 310 5.19 -11.41 7.72
CA ASN A 310 3.82 -10.91 7.72
C ASN A 310 3.08 -11.10 6.38
N GLU A 311 3.52 -12.04 5.54
CA GLU A 311 2.99 -12.28 4.18
C GLU A 311 1.61 -12.97 4.19
N TYR A 312 1.23 -13.58 5.32
CA TYR A 312 -0.08 -14.22 5.55
C TYR A 312 -1.00 -13.46 6.51
N ALA A 313 -0.71 -12.19 6.77
CA ALA A 313 -1.44 -11.45 7.79
C ALA A 313 -2.84 -11.04 7.32
N TYR A 314 -3.85 -11.79 7.75
CA TYR A 314 -5.27 -11.45 7.62
C TYR A 314 -5.74 -10.43 8.66
N VAL A 315 -4.90 -10.11 9.65
CA VAL A 315 -5.07 -9.00 10.59
C VAL A 315 -3.79 -8.19 10.61
N ASN A 316 -3.90 -6.86 10.52
CA ASN A 316 -2.77 -5.95 10.61
C ASN A 316 -3.10 -4.75 11.50
N TRP A 317 -2.15 -4.37 12.35
CA TRP A 317 -2.25 -3.20 13.21
C TRP A 317 -1.24 -2.14 12.79
N ASN A 318 -1.73 -0.97 12.41
CA ASN A 318 -0.91 0.17 12.04
C ASN A 318 -1.10 1.32 13.03
N ASN A 319 -0.22 1.38 14.04
CA ASN A 319 -0.13 2.50 14.99
C ASN A 319 0.77 3.66 14.51
N LYS A 320 1.33 3.59 13.29
CA LYS A 320 2.25 4.64 12.83
C LYS A 320 1.47 5.92 12.54
N LYS A 321 2.12 7.06 12.81
CA LYS A 321 1.55 8.40 12.58
C LYS A 321 0.17 8.60 13.24
N ASN A 322 -0.12 7.91 14.36
CA ASN A 322 -1.41 7.91 15.04
C ASN A 322 -2.61 7.51 14.15
N LEU A 323 -2.35 6.80 13.05
CA LEU A 323 -3.39 6.28 12.19
C LEU A 323 -4.26 5.27 12.94
N ASN A 324 -3.62 4.42 13.78
CA ASN A 324 -4.29 3.50 14.68
C ASN A 324 -5.35 2.63 13.96
N TYR A 325 -5.00 2.14 12.77
CA TYR A 325 -5.89 1.31 11.97
C TYR A 325 -5.66 -0.16 12.27
N LEU A 326 -6.76 -0.84 12.60
CA LEU A 326 -6.85 -2.28 12.59
C LEU A 326 -7.48 -2.70 11.27
N THR A 327 -6.73 -3.44 10.45
CA THR A 327 -7.20 -4.01 9.19
C THR A 327 -7.47 -5.48 9.38
N ILE A 328 -8.61 -5.97 8.88
CA ILE A 328 -9.02 -7.37 8.95
C ILE A 328 -9.52 -7.81 7.57
N ASP A 329 -8.89 -8.84 7.00
CA ASP A 329 -9.22 -9.40 5.69
C ASP A 329 -9.94 -10.74 5.85
N TYR A 330 -11.04 -10.92 5.12
CA TYR A 330 -11.91 -12.09 5.25
C TYR A 330 -12.67 -12.41 3.96
N ILE A 331 -13.43 -13.49 4.00
CA ILE A 331 -14.22 -14.01 2.88
C ILE A 331 -15.44 -14.78 3.40
N TYR A 332 -16.52 -14.78 2.64
CA TYR A 332 -17.71 -15.59 2.89
C TYR A 332 -17.66 -16.89 2.10
N HIS A 333 -17.98 -18.00 2.75
CA HIS A 333 -18.11 -19.32 2.12
C HIS A 333 -19.55 -19.78 2.28
N SER A 334 -20.15 -20.27 1.19
CA SER A 334 -21.47 -20.87 1.28
C SER A 334 -21.41 -22.15 2.11
N LYS A 335 -22.39 -22.31 3.01
CA LYS A 335 -22.54 -23.53 3.80
C LYS A 335 -22.99 -24.73 2.98
N THR A 336 -23.51 -24.49 1.78
CA THR A 336 -24.16 -25.50 0.93
C THR A 336 -23.43 -25.75 -0.38
N SER A 337 -22.47 -24.91 -0.74
CA SER A 337 -21.75 -24.98 -2.01
C SER A 337 -20.31 -24.54 -1.84
N ILE A 338 -19.44 -24.95 -2.76
CA ILE A 338 -18.03 -24.52 -2.82
C ILE A 338 -17.85 -23.03 -3.20
N THR A 339 -18.94 -22.28 -3.32
CA THR A 339 -18.89 -20.88 -3.75
C THR A 339 -18.40 -19.99 -2.62
N LYS A 340 -17.53 -19.04 -2.99
CA LYS A 340 -16.90 -18.09 -2.07
C LYS A 340 -17.11 -16.68 -2.58
N SER A 341 -17.18 -15.70 -1.68
CA SER A 341 -17.20 -14.29 -2.06
C SER A 341 -15.85 -13.86 -2.63
N LYS A 342 -15.80 -12.64 -3.19
CA LYS A 342 -14.51 -11.96 -3.30
C LYS A 342 -13.96 -11.63 -1.89
N PRO A 343 -12.64 -11.42 -1.74
CA PRO A 343 -12.04 -11.02 -0.47
C PRO A 343 -12.56 -9.65 -0.03
N ARG A 344 -12.88 -9.52 1.25
CA ARG A 344 -13.40 -8.31 1.88
C ARG A 344 -12.44 -7.79 2.95
N ARG A 345 -12.50 -6.49 3.23
CA ARG A 345 -11.61 -5.83 4.19
C ARG A 345 -12.34 -4.85 5.11
N ILE A 346 -12.17 -5.03 6.41
CA ILE A 346 -12.58 -4.08 7.45
C ILE A 346 -11.38 -3.22 7.84
N ILE A 347 -11.59 -1.91 8.03
CA ILE A 347 -10.59 -0.97 8.51
C ILE A 347 -11.18 -0.15 9.67
N LEU A 348 -10.78 -0.46 10.90
CA LEU A 348 -11.27 0.21 12.11
C LEU A 348 -10.23 1.17 12.66
N THR A 349 -10.66 2.39 12.96
CA THR A 349 -9.84 3.38 13.67
C THR A 349 -10.03 3.20 15.17
N ILE A 350 -8.99 2.77 15.89
CA ILE A 350 -9.07 2.55 17.35
C ILE A 350 -8.45 3.72 18.11
N VAL A 351 -9.21 4.30 19.04
CA VAL A 351 -8.87 5.57 19.69
C VAL A 351 -8.42 5.36 21.13
N GLY A 352 -7.39 6.06 21.60
CA GLY A 352 -7.03 6.06 23.03
C GLY A 352 -6.41 4.75 23.49
N ILE A 353 -5.48 4.22 22.68
CA ILE A 353 -4.65 3.06 22.99
C ILE A 353 -3.50 3.46 23.90
#